data_AF-A0AAW2R976-F1
#
_entry.id   AF-A0AAW2R976-F1
#
_cell.length_a   1.000
_cell.length_b   1.000
_cell.length_c   1.000
_cell.angle_alpha   90.00
_cell.angle_beta   90.00
_cell.angle_gamma   90.00
#
_symmetry.space_group_name_H-M   'P 1'
#
loop_
_entity.id
_entity.type
_entity.pdbx_description
1 polymer ?
#
loop_
_entity_poly.entity_id
_entity_poly.type
_entity_poly.pdbx_seq_one_letter_code
_entity_poly.pdbx_strand_id
1 'polypeptide(L)'
;MGAFPEDHEIRASKLIRIWVAEGFLKSKGDKILEEIAEENLKVLVDRNLLMVRERKSNGKAKSYSIHDLLRDLCVKKAGEDKFLHLKNRQVHSVQKAHPTSLAVLLRVLDVLHIEFHQFPTEILELVNLCYLAFSCNSDLPSAISRLWNLQTLIVGSSISYFELPSEIWEMPELRHIKFRNSRISIDLEYQIPFVHDKLQTISVMKADLLISSNFLGSIPNIKNLGIYSWVPPRNVIDLSLLPKLETLKFSDFV
;
A
#
# COMPACT_ATOMS: atom_id res chain seq x y z
N MET A 1 9.43 -7.62 -11.96
CA MET A 1 9.14 -9.01 -11.54
C MET A 1 10.36 -9.74 -10.98
N GLY A 2 11.58 -9.57 -11.53
CA GLY A 2 12.79 -10.23 -11.02
C GLY A 2 13.19 -9.94 -9.56
N ALA A 3 12.61 -8.90 -8.94
CA ALA A 3 12.84 -8.58 -7.52
C ALA A 3 12.13 -9.54 -6.54
N PHE A 4 11.15 -10.34 -7.00
CA PHE A 4 10.46 -11.31 -6.13
C PHE A 4 11.25 -12.63 -6.06
N PRO A 5 11.18 -13.37 -4.93
CA PRO A 5 11.79 -14.69 -4.82
C PRO A 5 11.21 -15.69 -5.83
N GLU A 6 11.95 -16.77 -6.06
CA GLU A 6 11.49 -17.92 -6.83
C GLU A 6 10.23 -18.53 -6.20
N ASP A 7 9.32 -19.06 -7.04
CA ASP A 7 8.01 -19.61 -6.66
C ASP A 7 7.11 -18.70 -5.81
N HIS A 8 7.48 -17.44 -5.61
CA HIS A 8 6.74 -16.54 -4.73
C HIS A 8 5.41 -16.14 -5.37
N GLU A 9 4.33 -16.40 -4.65
CA GLU A 9 3.01 -15.94 -5.03
C GLU A 9 2.84 -14.45 -4.70
N ILE A 10 2.56 -13.65 -5.72
CA ILE A 10 2.44 -12.21 -5.61
C ILE A 10 0.99 -11.81 -5.82
N ARG A 11 0.39 -11.17 -4.82
CA ARG A 11 -0.97 -10.63 -4.94
C ARG A 11 -1.06 -9.60 -6.05
N ALA A 12 -2.10 -9.70 -6.89
CA ALA A 12 -2.37 -8.76 -7.98
C ALA A 12 -2.36 -7.30 -7.50
N SER A 13 -3.06 -7.03 -6.39
CA SER A 13 -3.11 -5.69 -5.79
C SER A 13 -1.75 -5.12 -5.35
N LYS A 14 -0.77 -5.98 -5.02
CA LYS A 14 0.59 -5.54 -4.68
C LYS A 14 1.32 -5.10 -5.94
N LEU A 15 1.28 -5.91 -7.01
CA LEU A 15 1.91 -5.59 -8.29
C LEU A 15 1.38 -4.31 -8.91
N ILE A 16 0.06 -4.15 -8.95
CA ILE A 16 -0.60 -2.96 -9.51
C ILE A 16 -0.06 -1.70 -8.81
N ARG A 17 -0.06 -1.68 -7.49
CA ARG A 17 0.39 -0.53 -6.71
C ARG A 17 1.87 -0.22 -6.91
N ILE A 18 2.71 -1.25 -6.99
CA ILE A 18 4.13 -1.07 -7.30
C ILE A 18 4.27 -0.46 -8.70
N TRP A 19 3.56 -0.94 -9.72
CA TRP A 19 3.67 -0.41 -11.09
C TRP A 19 3.17 1.02 -11.23
N VAL A 20 2.09 1.35 -10.52
CA VAL A 20 1.59 2.74 -10.39
C VAL A 20 2.66 3.60 -9.70
N ALA A 21 3.19 3.12 -8.57
CA ALA A 21 4.19 3.81 -7.77
C ALA A 21 5.58 3.88 -8.42
N GLU A 22 5.91 3.04 -9.40
CA GLU A 22 7.11 3.15 -10.26
C GLU A 22 6.84 4.01 -11.50
N GLY A 23 5.58 4.34 -11.79
CA GLY A 23 5.19 5.17 -12.94
C GLY A 23 5.45 4.50 -14.29
N PHE A 24 5.45 3.16 -14.33
CA PHE A 24 5.58 2.40 -15.57
C PHE A 24 4.35 2.53 -16.48
N LEU A 25 3.22 2.97 -15.91
CA LEU A 25 1.94 3.05 -16.58
C LEU A 25 1.68 4.49 -17.03
N LYS A 26 1.18 4.65 -18.26
CA LYS A 26 0.72 5.93 -18.80
C LYS A 26 -0.81 5.89 -18.89
N SER A 27 -1.47 7.01 -18.55
CA SER A 27 -2.91 7.14 -18.76
C SER A 27 -3.24 6.96 -20.24
N LYS A 28 -4.35 6.26 -20.51
CA LYS A 28 -4.83 6.02 -21.87
C LYS A 28 -6.34 6.26 -21.89
N GLY A 29 -6.74 7.40 -22.44
CA GLY A 29 -8.13 7.87 -22.38
C GLY A 29 -8.58 8.06 -20.94
N ASP A 30 -9.81 7.65 -20.64
CA ASP A 30 -10.46 7.85 -19.33
C ASP A 30 -10.13 6.76 -18.29
N LYS A 31 -9.27 5.79 -18.64
CA LYS A 31 -8.92 4.69 -17.72
C LYS A 31 -7.95 5.15 -16.64
N ILE A 32 -8.24 4.75 -15.41
CA ILE A 32 -7.32 4.94 -14.28
C ILE A 32 -6.15 3.96 -14.36
N LEU A 33 -5.02 4.30 -13.73
CA LEU A 33 -3.79 3.51 -13.81
C LEU A 33 -3.97 2.08 -13.29
N GLU A 34 -4.83 1.87 -12.28
CA GLU A 34 -5.16 0.54 -11.76
C GLU A 34 -5.78 -0.38 -12.82
N GLU A 35 -6.67 0.15 -13.67
CA GLU A 35 -7.33 -0.62 -14.73
C GLU A 35 -6.32 -0.96 -15.84
N ILE A 36 -5.47 0.00 -16.20
CA ILE A 36 -4.39 -0.21 -17.17
C ILE A 36 -3.41 -1.28 -16.66
N ALA A 37 -3.11 -1.27 -15.35
CA ALA A 37 -2.30 -2.31 -14.73
C ALA A 37 -2.96 -3.70 -14.79
N GLU A 38 -4.25 -3.80 -14.49
CA GLU A 38 -5.01 -5.07 -14.60
C GLU A 38 -4.99 -5.61 -16.04
N GLU A 39 -5.19 -4.75 -17.03
CA GLU A 39 -5.13 -5.12 -18.45
C GLU A 39 -3.74 -5.61 -18.86
N ASN A 40 -2.68 -4.90 -18.45
CA ASN A 40 -1.31 -5.31 -18.73
C ASN A 40 -0.95 -6.64 -18.07
N LEU A 41 -1.42 -6.89 -16.84
CA LEU A 41 -1.25 -8.18 -16.17
C LEU A 41 -1.92 -9.32 -16.96
N LYS A 42 -3.12 -9.06 -17.51
CA LYS A 42 -3.80 -10.03 -18.38
C LYS A 42 -2.97 -10.33 -19.64
N VAL A 43 -2.42 -9.31 -20.30
CA VAL A 43 -1.54 -9.48 -21.47
C VAL A 43 -0.30 -10.32 -21.11
N LEU A 44 0.30 -10.11 -19.94
CA LEU A 44 1.44 -10.93 -19.51
C LEU A 44 1.06 -12.40 -19.28
N VAL A 45 -0.13 -12.66 -18.72
CA VAL A 45 -0.66 -14.02 -18.59
C VAL A 45 -0.91 -14.64 -19.97
N ASP A 46 -1.56 -13.92 -20.88
CA ASP A 46 -1.87 -14.41 -22.24
C ASP A 46 -0.59 -14.72 -23.04
N ARG A 47 0.54 -14.09 -22.69
CA ARG A 47 1.87 -14.36 -23.26
C ARG A 47 2.67 -15.43 -22.50
N ASN A 48 2.07 -16.13 -21.54
CA ASN A 48 2.72 -17.11 -20.67
C ASN A 48 3.93 -16.55 -19.89
N LEU A 49 3.94 -15.23 -19.62
CA LEU A 49 4.98 -14.60 -18.83
C LEU A 49 4.67 -14.64 -17.32
N LEU A 50 3.40 -14.82 -16.97
CA LEU A 50 2.92 -14.99 -15.61
C LEU A 50 1.94 -16.15 -15.52
N MET A 51 2.02 -16.90 -14.41
CA MET A 51 1.05 -17.92 -14.05
C MET A 51 0.03 -17.35 -13.07
N VAL A 52 -1.26 -17.61 -13.27
CA VAL A 52 -2.30 -17.32 -12.29
C VAL A 52 -2.28 -18.42 -11.21
N ARG A 53 -2.11 -18.04 -9.95
CA ARG A 53 -2.08 -18.99 -8.82
C ARG A 53 -3.44 -19.12 -8.15
N GLU A 54 -4.05 -18.00 -7.81
CA GLU A 54 -5.40 -17.96 -7.25
C GLU A 54 -6.32 -17.05 -8.06
N ARG A 55 -7.62 -17.35 -8.03
CA ARG A 55 -8.68 -16.48 -8.55
C ARG A 55 -9.59 -16.02 -7.42
N LYS A 56 -10.14 -14.82 -7.57
CA LYS A 56 -11.22 -14.31 -6.73
C LYS A 56 -12.54 -14.97 -7.14
N SER A 57 -13.57 -14.84 -6.31
CA SER A 57 -14.94 -15.28 -6.61
C SER A 57 -15.52 -14.67 -7.88
N ASN A 58 -15.08 -13.46 -8.25
CA ASN A 58 -15.46 -12.79 -9.49
C ASN A 58 -14.64 -13.23 -10.72
N GLY A 59 -13.85 -14.31 -10.62
CA GLY A 59 -13.05 -14.87 -11.71
C GLY A 59 -11.75 -14.11 -12.02
N LYS A 60 -11.57 -12.88 -11.53
CA LYS A 60 -10.31 -12.12 -11.69
C LYS A 60 -9.17 -12.82 -10.94
N ALA A 61 -7.95 -12.75 -11.48
CA ALA A 61 -6.77 -13.26 -10.79
C ALA A 61 -6.57 -12.54 -9.46
N LYS A 62 -6.36 -13.32 -8.39
CA LYS A 62 -6.05 -12.84 -7.05
C LYS A 62 -4.54 -12.72 -6.87
N SER A 63 -3.79 -13.62 -7.50
CA SER A 63 -2.34 -13.69 -7.39
C SER A 63 -1.69 -14.32 -8.62
N TYR A 64 -0.40 -14.02 -8.78
CA TYR A 64 0.43 -14.48 -9.87
C TYR A 64 1.76 -15.04 -9.36
N SER A 65 2.42 -15.84 -10.17
CA SER A 65 3.86 -16.09 -10.03
C SER A 65 4.54 -15.99 -11.40
N ILE A 66 5.86 -15.87 -11.39
CA ILE A 66 6.68 -15.92 -12.60
C ILE A 66 7.32 -17.31 -12.70
N HIS A 67 7.57 -17.80 -13.93
CA HIS A 67 8.36 -19.01 -14.14
C HIS A 67 9.85 -18.73 -13.83
N ASP A 68 10.56 -19.71 -13.28
CA ASP A 68 11.94 -19.53 -12.80
C ASP A 68 12.89 -19.07 -13.92
N LEU A 69 12.79 -19.66 -15.11
CA LEU A 69 13.56 -19.26 -16.29
C LEU A 69 13.32 -17.80 -16.69
N LEU A 70 12.07 -17.32 -16.62
CA LEU A 70 11.72 -15.93 -16.92
C LEU A 70 12.19 -14.99 -15.81
N ARG A 71 12.18 -15.45 -14.56
CA ARG A 71 12.71 -14.72 -13.42
C ARG A 71 14.21 -14.50 -13.57
N ASP A 72 14.97 -15.54 -13.92
CA ASP A 72 16.41 -15.46 -14.14
C ASP A 72 16.74 -14.50 -15.29
N LEU A 73 15.96 -14.56 -16.38
CA LEU A 73 16.07 -13.59 -17.46
C LEU A 73 15.81 -12.16 -16.97
N CYS A 74 14.79 -11.94 -16.13
CA CYS A 74 14.51 -10.62 -15.55
C CYS A 74 15.65 -10.13 -14.65
N VAL A 75 16.21 -10.99 -13.80
CA VAL A 75 17.31 -10.64 -12.88
C VAL A 75 18.56 -10.28 -13.68
N LYS A 76 18.90 -11.11 -14.68
CA LYS A 76 20.02 -10.85 -15.59
C LYS A 76 19.86 -9.50 -16.31
N LYS A 77 18.70 -9.28 -16.95
CA LYS A 77 18.42 -8.05 -17.69
C LYS A 77 18.47 -6.81 -16.79
N ALA A 78 17.93 -6.91 -15.59
CA ALA A 78 17.94 -5.81 -14.65
C ALA A 78 19.33 -5.52 -14.06
N GLY A 79 20.23 -6.51 -14.01
CA GLY A 79 21.65 -6.30 -13.70
C GLY A 79 22.39 -5.56 -14.81
N GLU A 80 22.14 -5.91 -16.08
CA GLU A 80 22.68 -5.20 -17.25
C GLU A 80 22.25 -3.73 -17.27
N ASP A 81 20.97 -3.50 -16.98
CA ASP A 81 20.36 -2.17 -17.02
C ASP A 81 20.52 -1.40 -15.67
N LYS A 82 21.23 -1.97 -14.68
CA LYS A 82 21.48 -1.40 -13.34
C LYS A 82 20.21 -1.03 -12.54
N PHE A 83 19.10 -1.72 -12.78
CA PHE A 83 17.82 -1.51 -12.11
C PHE A 83 17.73 -2.17 -10.72
N LEU A 84 18.53 -3.18 -10.42
CA LEU A 84 18.46 -3.92 -9.14
C LEU A 84 19.68 -3.65 -8.26
N HIS A 85 19.48 -2.90 -7.17
CA HIS A 85 20.37 -2.93 -6.01
C HIS A 85 19.86 -3.98 -5.02
N LEU A 86 20.00 -5.26 -5.36
CA LEU A 86 19.78 -6.35 -4.41
C LEU A 86 20.98 -6.41 -3.46
N LYS A 87 20.92 -5.69 -2.32
CA LYS A 87 21.87 -5.93 -1.24
C LYS A 87 21.56 -7.29 -0.62
N ASN A 88 22.55 -8.17 -0.65
CA ASN A 88 22.50 -9.52 -0.11
C ASN A 88 22.03 -9.57 1.35
N ARG A 89 21.36 -10.67 1.69
CA ARG A 89 20.76 -11.00 2.99
C ARG A 89 21.79 -11.43 4.04
N GLN A 90 22.90 -10.72 4.15
CA GLN A 90 23.93 -10.95 5.16
C GLN A 90 24.20 -9.63 5.88
N VAL A 91 23.66 -9.50 7.09
CA VAL A 91 23.90 -8.37 7.98
C VAL A 91 25.31 -8.54 8.55
N HIS A 92 26.30 -7.98 7.88
CA HIS A 92 27.61 -7.72 8.49
C HIS A 92 28.06 -6.29 8.18
N SER A 93 28.18 -5.52 9.27
CA SER A 93 28.76 -4.17 9.39
C SER A 93 28.07 -3.02 8.63
N VAL A 94 27.50 -2.09 9.41
CA VAL A 94 27.03 -0.78 8.97
C VAL A 94 28.24 0.06 8.59
N GLN A 95 28.61 0.07 7.32
CA GLN A 95 29.30 1.22 6.75
C GLN A 95 28.24 2.23 6.33
N LYS A 96 28.27 3.42 6.94
CA LYS A 96 27.50 4.59 6.50
C LYS A 96 27.95 4.94 5.08
N ALA A 97 27.26 4.41 4.09
CA ALA A 97 27.38 4.88 2.73
C ALA A 97 26.71 6.26 2.65
N HIS A 98 27.43 7.26 2.13
CA HIS A 98 26.82 8.54 1.76
C HIS A 98 25.62 8.28 0.84
N PRO A 99 24.52 9.06 0.95
CA PRO A 99 23.39 8.93 0.05
C PRO A 99 23.86 9.23 -1.37
N THR A 100 24.13 8.19 -2.16
CA THR A 100 24.31 8.33 -3.60
C THR A 100 23.07 9.01 -4.16
N SER A 101 23.25 9.92 -5.13
CA SER A 101 22.19 10.67 -5.83
C SER A 101 20.98 9.83 -6.31
N LEU A 102 21.11 8.50 -6.38
CA LEU A 102 20.05 7.55 -6.72
C LEU A 102 19.09 7.23 -5.56
N ALA A 103 19.54 7.29 -4.29
CA ALA A 103 18.67 7.05 -3.13
C ALA A 103 17.55 8.10 -3.04
N VAL A 104 17.84 9.31 -3.55
CA VAL A 104 16.87 10.41 -3.64
C VAL A 104 15.77 10.13 -4.67
N LEU A 105 15.95 9.22 -5.63
CA LEU A 105 14.93 8.85 -6.63
C LEU A 105 14.11 7.61 -6.23
N LEU A 106 14.28 7.06 -5.03
CA LEU A 106 13.57 5.85 -4.64
C LEU A 106 12.06 6.13 -4.55
N ARG A 107 11.28 5.37 -5.34
CA ARG A 107 9.81 5.49 -5.36
C ARG A 107 9.09 4.36 -4.65
N VAL A 108 9.72 3.19 -4.52
CA VAL A 108 9.14 2.01 -3.89
C VAL A 108 10.09 1.47 -2.82
N LEU A 109 9.64 1.47 -1.57
CA LEU A 109 10.33 0.84 -0.45
C LEU A 109 9.41 -0.20 0.20
N ASP A 110 9.77 -1.48 0.09
CA ASP A 110 9.06 -2.59 0.74
C ASP A 110 10.02 -3.35 1.66
N VAL A 111 9.89 -3.09 2.95
CA VAL A 111 10.65 -3.69 4.05
C VAL A 111 9.73 -4.33 5.08
N LEU A 112 8.53 -4.77 4.67
CA LEU A 112 7.54 -5.41 5.56
C LEU A 112 8.06 -6.66 6.29
N HIS A 113 9.10 -7.30 5.75
CA HIS A 113 9.73 -8.49 6.34
C HIS A 113 10.76 -8.15 7.42
N ILE A 114 11.01 -6.87 7.67
CA ILE A 114 11.89 -6.36 8.73
C ILE A 114 11.00 -5.71 9.78
N GLU A 115 11.09 -6.17 11.03
CA GLU A 115 10.37 -5.60 12.16
C GLU A 115 11.23 -4.55 12.85
N PHE A 116 10.78 -3.30 12.82
CA PHE A 116 11.44 -2.20 13.50
C PHE A 116 10.82 -1.98 14.87
N HIS A 117 11.65 -1.82 15.91
CA HIS A 117 11.15 -1.44 17.23
C HIS A 117 10.52 -0.03 17.22
N GLN A 118 11.10 0.89 16.46
CA GLN A 118 10.62 2.26 16.26
C GLN A 118 10.58 2.59 14.77
N PHE A 119 9.76 3.58 14.38
CA PHE A 119 9.74 4.08 13.01
C PHE A 119 11.14 4.55 12.58
N PRO A 120 11.72 4.00 11.50
CA PRO A 120 13.04 4.40 11.01
C PRO A 120 12.99 5.78 10.34
N THR A 121 13.43 6.82 11.05
CA THR A 121 13.31 8.23 10.64
C THR A 121 14.02 8.56 9.33
N GLU A 122 15.01 7.77 8.92
CA GLU A 122 15.72 7.90 7.64
C GLU A 122 14.77 7.77 6.44
N ILE A 123 13.65 7.06 6.60
CA ILE A 123 12.63 6.96 5.54
C ILE A 123 12.06 8.33 5.17
N LEU A 124 12.04 9.29 6.11
CA LEU A 124 11.52 10.65 5.89
C LEU A 124 12.40 11.50 4.96
N GLU A 125 13.61 11.04 4.65
CA GLU A 125 14.51 11.68 3.67
C GLU A 125 14.16 11.29 2.23
N LEU A 126 13.38 10.21 2.05
CA LEU A 126 13.02 9.64 0.75
C LEU A 126 11.76 10.29 0.18
N VAL A 127 11.79 11.61 -0.01
CA VAL A 127 10.61 12.45 -0.37
C VAL A 127 9.96 12.11 -1.72
N ASN A 128 10.64 11.33 -2.57
CA ASN A 128 10.11 10.84 -3.84
C ASN A 128 9.38 9.49 -3.71
N LEU A 129 9.25 8.93 -2.50
CA LEU A 129 8.50 7.69 -2.29
C LEU A 129 7.04 7.83 -2.71
N CYS A 130 6.59 6.91 -3.56
CA CYS A 130 5.20 6.70 -3.93
C CYS A 130 4.60 5.45 -3.26
N TYR A 131 5.44 4.51 -2.82
CA TYR A 131 5.03 3.30 -2.12
C TYR A 131 5.95 3.03 -0.95
N LEU A 132 5.38 2.94 0.25
CA LEU A 132 6.07 2.63 1.47
C LEU A 132 5.35 1.47 2.16
N ALA A 133 6.08 0.40 2.41
CA ALA A 133 5.60 -0.73 3.17
C ALA A 133 6.66 -1.17 4.19
N PHE A 134 6.29 -1.21 5.47
CA PHE A 134 7.23 -1.51 6.56
C PHE A 134 6.49 -2.08 7.77
N SER A 135 7.22 -2.65 8.72
CA SER A 135 6.64 -3.15 9.98
C SER A 135 7.26 -2.46 11.19
N CYS A 136 6.46 -1.84 12.06
CA CYS A 136 6.96 -1.21 13.28
C CYS A 136 6.05 -1.40 14.50
N ASN A 137 6.63 -1.32 15.69
CA ASN A 137 5.92 -1.39 16.98
C ASN A 137 5.97 -0.05 17.73
N SER A 138 5.94 1.05 16.99
CA SER A 138 5.77 2.40 17.53
C SER A 138 4.77 3.17 16.68
N ASP A 139 4.24 4.25 17.22
CA ASP A 139 3.43 5.19 16.45
C ASP A 139 4.22 5.80 15.30
N LEU A 140 3.47 6.29 14.30
CA LEU A 140 4.01 6.96 13.13
C LEU A 140 4.19 8.45 13.45
N PRO A 141 5.38 9.02 13.27
CA PRO A 141 5.58 10.45 13.51
C PRO A 141 4.76 11.30 12.53
N SER A 142 4.25 12.46 12.97
CA SER A 142 3.57 13.44 12.11
C SER A 142 4.39 13.83 10.87
N ALA A 143 5.72 13.84 11.01
CA ALA A 143 6.66 14.06 9.93
C ALA A 143 6.53 13.08 8.75
N ILE A 144 5.74 12.01 8.85
CA ILE A 144 5.40 11.14 7.72
C ILE A 144 4.74 11.91 6.56
N SER A 145 4.04 13.01 6.86
CA SER A 145 3.42 13.88 5.85
C SER A 145 4.44 14.51 4.89
N ARG A 146 5.74 14.55 5.26
CA ARG A 146 6.84 14.94 4.37
C ARG A 146 6.95 14.08 3.12
N LEU A 147 6.44 12.85 3.14
CA LEU A 147 6.38 11.96 1.99
C LEU A 147 5.19 12.34 1.08
N TRP A 148 5.14 13.58 0.62
CA TRP A 148 4.00 14.18 -0.06
C TRP A 148 3.60 13.49 -1.39
N ASN A 149 4.53 12.75 -2.00
CA ASN A 149 4.30 11.94 -3.20
C ASN A 149 3.75 10.54 -2.90
N LEU A 150 3.55 10.18 -1.63
CA LEU A 150 3.21 8.82 -1.24
C LEU A 150 1.79 8.48 -1.64
N GLN A 151 1.65 7.42 -2.43
CA GLN A 151 0.37 6.92 -2.93
C GLN A 151 -0.11 5.69 -2.16
N THR A 152 0.82 4.87 -1.67
CA THR A 152 0.52 3.67 -0.89
C THR A 152 1.35 3.63 0.39
N LEU A 153 0.66 3.55 1.53
CA LEU A 153 1.23 3.23 2.83
C LEU A 153 0.74 1.85 3.29
N ILE A 154 1.68 0.97 3.66
CA ILE A 154 1.38 -0.31 4.30
C ILE A 154 2.18 -0.44 5.59
N VAL A 155 1.50 -0.55 6.72
CA VAL A 155 2.13 -0.74 8.03
C VAL A 155 1.81 -2.14 8.53
N GLY A 156 2.82 -2.93 8.85
CA GLY A 156 2.69 -4.10 9.70
C GLY A 156 2.97 -3.72 11.14
N SER A 157 2.21 -4.26 12.09
CA SER A 157 2.56 -4.13 13.49
C SER A 157 2.13 -5.37 14.26
N SER A 158 2.85 -5.64 15.33
CA SER A 158 2.46 -6.62 16.34
C SER A 158 1.48 -6.00 17.37
N ILE A 159 1.32 -4.67 17.35
CA ILE A 159 0.38 -3.93 18.20
C ILE A 159 -1.04 -4.04 17.63
N SER A 160 -2.01 -4.16 18.52
CA SER A 160 -3.44 -4.31 18.20
C SER A 160 -4.08 -3.04 17.63
N TYR A 161 -3.61 -1.87 18.08
CA TYR A 161 -4.05 -0.55 17.67
C TYR A 161 -2.87 0.31 17.27
N PHE A 162 -3.05 1.10 16.23
CA PHE A 162 -2.05 2.00 15.71
C PHE A 162 -2.69 3.36 15.54
N GLU A 163 -2.15 4.38 16.21
CA GLU A 163 -2.62 5.74 16.06
C GLU A 163 -2.00 6.36 14.81
N LEU A 164 -2.86 6.86 13.92
CA LEU A 164 -2.42 7.61 12.76
C LEU A 164 -2.28 9.08 13.12
N PRO A 165 -1.13 9.72 12.84
CA PRO A 165 -0.99 11.16 12.97
C PRO A 165 -1.97 11.85 12.02
N SER A 166 -2.56 12.95 12.45
CA SER A 166 -3.60 13.64 11.69
C SER A 166 -3.10 14.23 10.36
N GLU A 167 -1.81 14.55 10.29
CA GLU A 167 -1.14 15.05 9.09
C GLU A 167 -1.12 14.03 7.95
N ILE A 168 -1.35 12.73 8.22
CA ILE A 168 -1.43 11.72 7.15
C ILE A 168 -2.58 12.01 6.19
N TRP A 169 -3.65 12.64 6.69
CA TRP A 169 -4.83 12.94 5.92
C TRP A 169 -4.51 14.05 4.89
N GLU A 170 -3.57 14.95 5.19
CA GLU A 170 -3.19 16.08 4.33
C GLU A 170 -2.35 15.66 3.10
N MET A 171 -1.95 14.39 3.01
CA MET A 171 -1.07 13.89 1.97
C MET A 171 -1.81 13.78 0.62
N PRO A 172 -1.55 14.67 -0.35
CA PRO A 172 -2.45 14.90 -1.48
C PRO A 172 -2.48 13.73 -2.47
N GLU A 173 -1.39 12.95 -2.54
CA GLU A 173 -1.27 11.82 -3.47
C GLU A 173 -1.71 10.48 -2.87
N LEU A 174 -2.12 10.43 -1.61
CA LEU A 174 -2.37 9.18 -0.91
C LEU A 174 -3.65 8.50 -1.42
N ARG A 175 -3.52 7.24 -1.83
CA ARG A 175 -4.61 6.44 -2.43
C ARG A 175 -4.95 5.23 -1.59
N HIS A 176 -3.97 4.69 -0.88
CA HIS A 176 -4.10 3.43 -0.17
C HIS A 176 -3.38 3.47 1.18
N ILE A 177 -4.15 3.31 2.25
CA ILE A 177 -3.65 3.07 3.59
C ILE A 177 -4.02 1.64 3.98
N LYS A 178 -3.02 0.84 4.38
CA LYS A 178 -3.25 -0.53 4.84
C LYS A 178 -2.46 -0.84 6.09
N PHE A 179 -3.12 -1.47 7.03
CA PHE A 179 -2.55 -2.05 8.23
C PHE A 179 -2.68 -3.58 8.15
N ARG A 180 -1.57 -4.28 8.39
CA ARG A 180 -1.55 -5.74 8.51
C ARG A 180 -1.59 -6.09 9.98
N ASN A 181 -2.56 -6.92 10.36
CA ASN A 181 -2.71 -7.46 11.71
C ASN A 181 -2.95 -6.40 12.80
N SER A 182 -3.21 -5.15 12.42
CA SER A 182 -3.43 -4.02 13.33
C SER A 182 -4.62 -3.19 12.89
N ARG A 183 -5.24 -2.50 13.84
CA ARG A 183 -6.39 -1.61 13.63
C ARG A 183 -5.95 -0.16 13.71
N ILE A 184 -6.61 0.69 12.94
CA ILE A 184 -6.37 2.14 12.96
C ILE A 184 -7.22 2.78 14.05
N SER A 185 -6.59 3.59 14.91
CA SER A 185 -7.21 4.62 15.72
C SER A 185 -6.84 6.00 15.15
N ILE A 186 -7.75 6.96 15.20
CA ILE A 186 -7.51 8.38 14.90
C ILE A 186 -7.91 9.13 16.16
N ASP A 187 -7.20 10.20 16.49
CA ASP A 187 -7.63 11.10 17.55
C ASP A 187 -9.04 11.65 17.23
N LEU A 188 -9.99 11.38 18.13
CA LEU A 188 -11.42 11.68 17.97
C LEU A 188 -11.71 13.18 17.97
N GLU A 189 -10.77 14.01 18.40
CA GLU A 189 -10.90 15.46 18.40
C GLU A 189 -10.53 16.09 17.04
N TYR A 190 -9.94 15.32 16.12
CA TYR A 190 -9.51 15.83 14.82
C TYR A 190 -10.66 15.88 13.80
N GLN A 191 -11.20 17.08 13.57
CA GLN A 191 -12.01 17.31 12.38
C GLN A 191 -11.11 17.28 11.16
N ILE A 192 -11.34 16.36 10.22
CA ILE A 192 -10.60 16.38 8.95
C ILE A 192 -11.08 17.59 8.14
N PRO A 193 -10.26 18.64 7.99
CA PRO A 193 -10.71 19.91 7.44
C PRO A 193 -10.78 19.91 5.90
N PHE A 194 -10.47 18.79 5.25
CA PHE A 194 -10.39 18.68 3.80
C PHE A 194 -11.00 17.38 3.27
N VAL A 195 -11.37 17.40 2.00
CA VAL A 195 -11.82 16.23 1.26
C VAL A 195 -10.61 15.56 0.61
N HIS A 196 -10.37 14.29 0.96
CA HIS A 196 -9.34 13.46 0.39
C HIS A 196 -9.88 12.66 -0.80
N ASP A 197 -9.95 13.32 -1.96
CA ASP A 197 -10.57 12.80 -3.18
C ASP A 197 -9.80 11.65 -3.85
N LYS A 198 -8.47 11.55 -3.66
CA LYS A 198 -7.67 10.45 -4.23
C LYS A 198 -7.70 9.17 -3.39
N LEU A 199 -8.16 9.22 -2.16
CA LEU A 199 -8.13 8.07 -1.25
C LEU A 199 -9.17 7.02 -1.67
N GLN A 200 -8.71 5.78 -1.87
CA GLN A 200 -9.50 4.69 -2.43
C GLN A 200 -9.56 3.45 -1.53
N THR A 201 -8.60 3.27 -0.63
CA THR A 201 -8.55 2.09 0.22
C THR A 201 -8.07 2.42 1.62
N ILE A 202 -8.83 1.93 2.61
CA ILE A 202 -8.45 1.89 4.01
C ILE A 202 -8.78 0.48 4.53
N SER A 203 -7.79 -0.22 5.10
CA SER A 203 -7.95 -1.66 5.38
C SER A 203 -8.87 -2.00 6.55
N VAL A 204 -8.69 -1.42 7.74
CA VAL A 204 -9.55 -1.66 8.92
C VAL A 204 -9.47 -0.46 9.86
N MET A 205 -10.60 0.24 10.03
CA MET A 205 -10.77 1.34 10.99
C MET A 205 -11.72 0.96 12.12
N LYS A 206 -11.51 1.52 13.31
CA LYS A 206 -12.47 1.40 14.41
C LYS A 206 -13.76 2.14 14.07
N ALA A 207 -14.92 1.50 14.28
CA ALA A 207 -16.23 2.02 13.91
C ALA A 207 -16.62 3.31 14.63
N ASP A 208 -16.21 3.47 15.90
CA ASP A 208 -16.43 4.69 16.69
C ASP A 208 -15.96 5.95 15.93
N LEU A 209 -14.90 5.82 15.11
CA LEU A 209 -14.33 6.89 14.28
C LEU A 209 -15.23 7.30 13.10
N LEU A 210 -16.08 6.39 12.62
CA LEU A 210 -16.98 6.64 11.48
C LEU A 210 -18.29 7.29 11.91
N ILE A 211 -18.61 7.16 13.20
CA ILE A 211 -19.87 7.61 13.80
C ILE A 211 -19.76 9.07 14.23
N SER A 212 -18.61 9.46 14.79
CA SER A 212 -18.30 10.86 15.07
C SER A 212 -17.63 11.50 13.86
N SER A 213 -18.05 12.72 13.47
CA SER A 213 -17.27 13.71 12.68
C SER A 213 -17.41 13.78 11.14
N ASN A 214 -18.44 13.23 10.49
CA ASN A 214 -18.58 13.34 9.02
C ASN A 214 -17.36 12.81 8.23
N PHE A 215 -16.48 12.02 8.85
CA PHE A 215 -15.25 11.53 8.24
C PHE A 215 -15.50 10.87 6.88
N LEU A 216 -16.59 10.10 6.76
CA LEU A 216 -16.99 9.47 5.50
C LEU A 216 -17.22 10.47 4.35
N GLY A 217 -17.75 11.66 4.65
CA GLY A 217 -17.90 12.74 3.67
C GLY A 217 -16.56 13.31 3.20
N SER A 218 -15.51 13.22 4.02
CA SER A 218 -14.15 13.63 3.67
C SER A 218 -13.43 12.61 2.78
N ILE A 219 -13.96 11.40 2.58
CA ILE A 219 -13.33 10.33 1.77
C ILE A 219 -14.30 9.74 0.73
N PRO A 220 -14.91 10.57 -0.15
CA PRO A 220 -16.05 10.19 -0.99
C PRO A 220 -15.72 9.14 -2.07
N ASN A 221 -14.44 8.95 -2.38
CA ASN A 221 -13.97 8.06 -3.44
C ASN A 221 -13.43 6.71 -2.95
N ILE A 222 -13.67 6.38 -1.68
CA ILE A 222 -13.31 5.09 -1.10
C ILE A 222 -14.03 3.95 -1.82
N LYS A 223 -13.23 2.98 -2.26
CA LYS A 223 -13.68 1.75 -2.90
C LYS A 223 -13.62 0.56 -1.96
N ASN A 224 -12.63 0.54 -1.07
CA ASN A 224 -12.38 -0.57 -0.16
C ASN A 224 -12.25 -0.04 1.26
N LEU A 225 -13.21 -0.37 2.12
CA LEU A 225 -13.23 0.01 3.53
C LEU A 225 -13.34 -1.25 4.39
N GLY A 226 -12.50 -1.37 5.41
CA GLY A 226 -12.76 -2.29 6.51
C GLY A 226 -13.12 -1.54 7.77
N ILE A 227 -14.05 -2.11 8.51
CA ILE A 227 -14.60 -1.57 9.74
C ILE A 227 -14.47 -2.65 10.82
N TYR A 228 -14.03 -2.22 11.98
CA TYR A 228 -13.96 -3.02 13.18
C TYR A 228 -14.85 -2.38 14.24
N SER A 229 -15.82 -3.15 14.74
CA SER A 229 -16.75 -2.67 15.77
C SER A 229 -16.97 -3.76 16.81
N TRP A 230 -17.07 -3.37 18.09
CA TRP A 230 -17.56 -4.26 19.14
C TRP A 230 -19.10 -4.32 19.17
N VAL A 231 -19.77 -3.39 18.49
CA VAL A 231 -21.23 -3.29 18.41
C VAL A 231 -21.67 -3.50 16.96
N PRO A 232 -22.66 -4.38 16.67
CA PRO A 232 -23.12 -4.62 15.30
C PRO A 232 -23.55 -3.29 14.65
N PRO A 233 -23.01 -2.94 13.47
CA PRO A 233 -23.29 -1.67 12.81
C PRO A 233 -24.63 -1.76 12.08
N ARG A 234 -25.73 -2.00 12.80
CA ARG A 234 -27.03 -2.12 12.16
C ARG A 234 -27.69 -0.78 11.88
N ASN A 235 -27.26 0.33 12.50
CA ASN A 235 -27.86 1.66 12.30
C ASN A 235 -26.90 2.86 12.44
N VAL A 236 -25.58 2.67 12.52
CA VAL A 236 -24.67 3.75 13.01
C VAL A 236 -23.78 4.37 11.93
N ILE A 237 -23.66 3.77 10.74
CA ILE A 237 -22.73 4.24 9.70
C ILE A 237 -23.51 4.53 8.42
N ASP A 238 -23.53 5.79 8.00
CA ASP A 238 -24.20 6.22 6.77
C ASP A 238 -23.32 5.92 5.54
N LEU A 239 -23.54 4.74 4.94
CA LEU A 239 -22.84 4.32 3.73
C LEU A 239 -23.26 5.09 2.47
N SER A 240 -24.34 5.90 2.51
CA SER A 240 -24.74 6.72 1.36
C SER A 240 -23.69 7.77 0.99
N LEU A 241 -22.84 8.14 1.96
CA LEU A 241 -21.71 9.05 1.78
C LEU A 241 -20.54 8.41 1.00
N LEU A 242 -20.59 7.10 0.73
CA LEU A 242 -19.54 6.36 0.02
C LEU A 242 -20.07 5.76 -1.30
N PRO A 243 -20.42 6.59 -2.30
CA PRO A 243 -21.07 6.13 -3.53
C PRO A 243 -20.17 5.23 -4.39
N LYS A 244 -18.85 5.24 -4.18
CA LYS A 244 -17.88 4.40 -4.93
C LYS A 244 -17.47 3.13 -4.20
N LEU A 245 -18.11 2.79 -3.07
CA LEU A 245 -17.74 1.63 -2.27
C LEU A 245 -17.98 0.32 -3.04
N GLU A 246 -16.92 -0.43 -3.31
CA GLU A 246 -16.94 -1.72 -4.01
C GLU A 246 -16.80 -2.89 -3.02
N THR A 247 -16.13 -2.69 -1.88
CA THR A 247 -15.89 -3.73 -0.89
C THR A 247 -15.94 -3.15 0.52
N LEU A 248 -16.81 -3.73 1.34
CA LEU A 248 -16.91 -3.46 2.76
C LEU A 248 -16.56 -4.72 3.54
N LYS A 249 -15.61 -4.61 4.49
CA LYS A 249 -15.22 -5.72 5.35
C LYS A 249 -15.54 -5.41 6.80
N PHE A 250 -16.38 -6.22 7.42
CA PHE A 250 -16.57 -6.19 8.86
C PHE A 250 -15.65 -7.21 9.51
N SER A 251 -14.95 -6.77 10.55
CA SER A 251 -14.12 -7.63 11.38
C SER A 251 -14.73 -7.60 12.77
N ASP A 252 -15.37 -8.70 13.18
CA ASP A 252 -15.90 -8.89 14.54
C ASP A 252 -15.00 -9.90 15.27
N PHE A 253 -14.98 -9.88 16.60
CA PHE A 253 -14.37 -10.99 17.36
C PHE A 253 -15.24 -12.25 17.21
N VAL A 254 -14.62 -13.32 16.72
CA VAL A 254 -14.69 -14.63 17.38
C VAL A 254 -13.34 -14.85 18.03
#